data_AF-A0ABD2MR08-F1
#
_entry.id   AF-A0ABD2MR08-F1
#
_cell.length_a   1.000
_cell.length_b   1.000
_cell.length_c   1.000
_cell.angle_alpha   90.00
_cell.angle_beta   90.00
_cell.angle_gamma   90.00
#
_symmetry.space_group_name_H-M   'P 1'
#
loop_
_entity.id
_entity.type
_entity.pdbx_description
1 polymer ?
#
loop_
_entity_poly.entity_id
_entity_poly.type
_entity_poly.pdbx_seq_one_letter_code
_entity_poly.pdbx_strand_id
1 'polypeptide(L)'
;MWSIIAALYPSNSHTDRMSSYPHPSTIFDFEDISFPITLNNIKKFEQKNNLSINVFSLELEKRGDFIVVPTRLTPSKIVNRHVNLLLIQDKYFPRNEENRFKNEDGDIEIKYHYVLIKNLSRLVSNQLHKRRKLYICEQCLNYFMSEQKLTEHIELCSKHAPCHIRFPEKSHISFTNFRYKQKCPFVIYGDIESILKPINKLNCRITKYQEHLPISAGFILKVSTSKK
;
A
#
# COMPACT_ATOMS: atom_id res chain seq x y z
N MET A 1 -15.81 17.58 -3.10
CA MET A 1 -17.19 17.59 -2.55
C MET A 1 -18.12 16.73 -3.39
N TRP A 2 -18.39 17.11 -4.64
CA TRP A 2 -19.22 16.32 -5.56
C TRP A 2 -18.78 14.85 -5.70
N SER A 3 -17.47 14.57 -5.69
CA SER A 3 -16.94 13.20 -5.70
C SER A 3 -17.41 12.34 -4.52
N ILE A 4 -17.65 12.96 -3.34
CA ILE A 4 -18.14 12.26 -2.15
C ILE A 4 -19.65 12.01 -2.28
N ILE A 5 -20.42 13.00 -2.77
CA ILE A 5 -21.85 12.81 -3.06
C ILE A 5 -22.05 11.70 -4.08
N ALA A 6 -21.30 11.71 -5.19
CA ALA A 6 -21.41 10.71 -6.24
C ALA A 6 -21.08 9.28 -5.74
N ALA A 7 -20.29 9.17 -4.66
CA ALA A 7 -19.99 7.89 -4.02
C ALA A 7 -21.14 7.39 -3.14
N LEU A 8 -21.73 8.28 -2.34
CA LEU A 8 -22.78 7.93 -1.37
C LEU A 8 -24.17 7.86 -2.01
N TYR A 9 -24.43 8.64 -3.04
CA TYR A 9 -25.71 8.74 -3.75
C TYR A 9 -25.48 8.56 -5.26
N PRO A 10 -25.10 7.35 -5.70
CA PRO A 10 -24.82 7.10 -7.12
C PRO A 10 -26.08 7.25 -7.96
N SER A 11 -25.99 7.99 -9.07
CA SER A 11 -27.06 8.06 -10.08
C SER A 11 -26.93 6.91 -11.09
N ASN A 12 -28.06 6.38 -11.56
CA ASN A 12 -28.12 5.35 -12.61
C ASN A 12 -28.01 5.93 -14.02
N SER A 13 -28.31 7.22 -14.19
CA SER A 13 -28.36 7.90 -15.49
C SER A 13 -27.73 9.29 -15.42
N HIS A 14 -27.11 9.75 -16.51
CA HIS A 14 -26.48 11.08 -16.60
C HIS A 14 -25.50 11.36 -15.45
N THR A 15 -24.62 10.40 -15.17
CA THR A 15 -23.69 10.45 -14.02
C THR A 15 -22.71 11.63 -14.05
N ASP A 16 -22.59 12.28 -15.20
CA ASP A 16 -21.79 13.48 -15.48
C ASP A 16 -22.48 14.78 -15.03
N ARG A 17 -23.81 14.79 -14.84
CA ARG A 17 -24.57 16.00 -14.52
C ARG A 17 -24.66 16.22 -13.02
N MET A 18 -24.33 17.44 -12.56
CA MET A 18 -24.46 17.82 -11.14
C MET A 18 -25.91 17.76 -10.65
N SER A 19 -26.89 18.08 -11.49
CA SER A 19 -28.33 18.04 -11.15
C SER A 19 -28.86 16.63 -10.89
N SER A 20 -28.11 15.59 -11.28
CA SER A 20 -28.45 14.20 -10.97
C SER A 20 -28.14 13.82 -9.52
N TYR A 21 -27.54 14.72 -8.74
CA TYR A 21 -27.11 14.48 -7.38
C TYR A 21 -27.68 15.55 -6.43
N PRO A 22 -27.93 15.20 -5.16
CA PRO A 22 -28.28 16.21 -4.16
C PRO A 22 -27.12 17.19 -3.97
N HIS A 23 -27.44 18.45 -3.71
CA HIS A 23 -26.42 19.48 -3.53
C HIS A 23 -25.57 19.18 -2.27
N PRO A 24 -24.22 19.26 -2.32
CA PRO A 24 -23.38 18.92 -1.18
C PRO A 24 -23.75 19.65 0.12
N SER A 25 -24.11 20.93 0.03
CA SER A 25 -24.46 21.76 1.19
C SER A 25 -25.75 21.36 1.91
N THR A 26 -26.64 20.58 1.29
CA THR A 26 -27.85 20.08 1.97
C THR A 26 -27.60 18.76 2.67
N ILE A 27 -26.53 18.05 2.31
CA ILE A 27 -26.21 16.71 2.79
C ILE A 27 -25.08 16.74 3.82
N PHE A 28 -24.12 17.65 3.65
CA PHE A 28 -22.93 17.73 4.48
C PHE A 28 -22.86 19.05 5.24
N ASP A 29 -22.36 18.95 6.47
CA ASP A 29 -21.95 20.07 7.28
C ASP A 29 -20.51 20.47 6.90
N PHE A 30 -20.37 21.74 6.52
CA PHE A 30 -19.11 22.40 6.16
C PHE A 30 -18.71 23.52 7.12
N GLU A 31 -19.40 23.68 8.25
CA GLU A 31 -19.06 24.69 9.25
C GLU A 31 -17.60 24.50 9.71
N ASP A 32 -16.85 25.60 9.83
CA ASP A 32 -15.40 25.63 10.17
C ASP A 32 -14.45 24.87 9.23
N ILE A 33 -14.90 24.52 8.02
CA ILE A 33 -14.05 23.89 7.00
C ILE A 33 -13.68 24.93 5.96
N SER A 34 -12.42 25.35 5.98
CA SER A 34 -11.88 26.22 4.94
C SER A 34 -11.69 25.47 3.62
N PHE A 35 -12.08 26.15 2.53
CA PHE A 35 -11.86 25.69 1.18
C PHE A 35 -10.59 26.30 0.59
N PRO A 36 -9.82 25.55 -0.23
CA PRO A 36 -9.99 24.14 -0.58
C PRO A 36 -9.71 23.18 0.60
N ILE A 37 -10.45 22.06 0.68
CA ILE A 37 -10.30 21.09 1.77
C ILE A 37 -8.91 20.44 1.69
N THR A 38 -8.06 20.77 2.66
CA THR A 38 -6.73 20.17 2.82
C THR A 38 -6.83 18.76 3.40
N LEU A 39 -5.79 17.93 3.22
CA LEU A 39 -5.72 16.59 3.81
C LEU A 39 -5.92 16.60 5.33
N ASN A 40 -5.50 17.66 6.03
CA ASN A 40 -5.68 17.83 7.47
C ASN A 40 -7.15 18.06 7.84
N ASN A 41 -7.87 18.85 7.06
CA ASN A 41 -9.28 19.16 7.29
C ASN A 41 -10.22 17.97 7.03
N ILE A 42 -9.81 16.97 6.24
CA ILE A 42 -10.63 15.78 5.98
C ILE A 42 -10.99 15.03 7.27
N LYS A 43 -10.13 15.05 8.32
CA LYS A 43 -10.44 14.38 9.59
C LYS A 43 -11.61 15.05 10.31
N LYS A 44 -11.63 16.39 10.30
CA LYS A 44 -12.75 17.17 10.84
C LYS A 44 -14.02 16.90 10.04
N PHE A 45 -13.90 16.84 8.71
CA PHE A 45 -15.01 16.55 7.81
C PHE A 45 -15.64 15.17 8.06
N GLU A 46 -14.82 14.11 8.19
CA GLU A 46 -15.28 12.75 8.51
C GLU A 46 -16.07 12.71 9.81
N GLN A 47 -15.56 13.36 10.86
CA GLN A 47 -16.17 13.41 12.19
C GLN A 47 -17.52 14.14 12.18
N LYS A 48 -17.62 15.29 11.50
CA LYS A 48 -18.88 16.05 11.40
C LYS A 48 -19.96 15.30 10.60
N ASN A 49 -19.57 14.58 9.55
CA ASN A 49 -20.51 14.01 8.56
C ASN A 49 -20.75 12.50 8.69
N ASN A 50 -20.18 11.88 9.74
CA ASN A 50 -20.27 10.45 10.03
C ASN A 50 -20.01 9.58 8.78
N LEU A 51 -18.81 9.75 8.22
CA LEU A 51 -18.34 9.04 7.04
C LEU A 51 -16.84 8.81 7.14
N SER A 52 -16.33 7.92 6.31
CA SER A 52 -14.90 7.55 6.31
C SER A 52 -14.32 7.69 4.91
N ILE A 53 -13.15 8.31 4.80
CA ILE A 53 -12.50 8.69 3.55
C ILE A 53 -11.06 8.21 3.53
N ASN A 54 -10.73 7.42 2.52
CA ASN A 54 -9.34 7.23 2.12
C ASN A 54 -8.99 8.18 0.99
N VAL A 55 -7.77 8.69 0.99
CA VAL A 55 -7.19 9.47 -0.10
C VAL A 55 -5.93 8.78 -0.59
N PHE A 56 -5.91 8.52 -1.89
CA PHE A 56 -4.76 8.05 -2.64
C PHE A 56 -4.21 9.21 -3.48
N SER A 57 -2.91 9.22 -3.75
CA SER A 57 -2.27 10.20 -4.63
C SER A 57 -1.48 9.49 -5.72
N LEU A 58 -1.15 10.25 -6.76
CA LEU A 58 -0.22 9.80 -7.79
C LEU A 58 1.19 10.29 -7.45
N GLU A 59 2.16 9.39 -7.50
CA GLU A 59 3.58 9.73 -7.51
C GLU A 59 4.15 9.46 -8.90
N LEU A 60 4.97 10.39 -9.40
CA LEU A 60 5.66 10.24 -10.67
C LEU A 60 6.96 9.46 -10.46
N GLU A 61 7.09 8.32 -11.12
CA GLU A 61 8.32 7.55 -11.17
C GLU A 61 9.33 8.18 -12.15
N LYS A 62 10.61 7.86 -11.97
CA LYS A 62 11.70 8.34 -12.86
C LYS A 62 11.49 8.01 -14.34
N ARG A 63 10.74 6.95 -14.63
CA ARG A 63 10.44 6.49 -16.00
C ARG A 63 9.31 7.28 -16.66
N GLY A 64 8.67 8.20 -15.94
CA GLY A 64 7.52 8.98 -16.41
C GLY A 64 6.16 8.34 -16.11
N ASP A 65 6.14 7.13 -15.55
CA ASP A 65 4.92 6.45 -15.15
C ASP A 65 4.39 6.97 -13.81
N PHE A 66 3.07 6.94 -13.63
CA PHE A 66 2.43 7.26 -12.36
C PHE A 66 2.12 6.00 -11.55
N ILE A 67 2.47 6.04 -10.26
CA ILE A 67 2.06 5.03 -9.28
C ILE A 67 1.06 5.62 -8.31
N VAL A 68 0.03 4.84 -7.99
CA VAL A 68 -0.96 5.18 -6.97
C VAL A 68 -0.42 4.75 -5.62
N VAL A 69 -0.43 5.66 -4.66
CA VAL A 69 0.01 5.42 -3.28
C VAL A 69 -1.07 5.86 -2.30
N PRO A 70 -1.24 5.18 -1.14
CA PRO A 70 -2.13 5.65 -0.10
C PRO A 70 -1.50 6.87 0.59
N THR A 71 -2.18 8.02 0.55
CA THR A 71 -1.70 9.27 1.17
C THR A 71 -2.29 9.46 2.57
N ARG A 72 -3.58 9.13 2.71
CA ARG A 72 -4.32 9.23 3.95
C ARG A 72 -5.30 8.08 4.00
N LEU A 73 -5.22 7.30 5.06
CA LEU A 73 -6.15 6.20 5.32
C LEU A 73 -6.95 6.52 6.57
N THR A 74 -8.25 6.25 6.50
CA THR A 74 -9.11 6.37 7.66
C THR A 74 -8.82 5.23 8.65
N PRO A 75 -8.71 5.49 9.96
CA PRO A 75 -8.40 4.45 10.95
C PRO A 75 -9.56 3.48 11.15
N SER A 76 -10.80 3.90 10.87
CA SER A 76 -11.99 3.09 11.08
C SER A 76 -12.96 3.32 9.94
N LYS A 77 -13.27 2.25 9.20
CA LYS A 77 -14.24 2.30 8.11
C LYS A 77 -15.65 2.27 8.67
N ILE A 78 -16.46 3.22 8.23
CA ILE A 78 -17.89 3.24 8.53
C ILE A 78 -18.60 2.44 7.44
N VAL A 79 -19.28 1.37 7.84
CA VAL A 79 -20.04 0.49 6.94
C VAL A 79 -21.06 1.33 6.15
N ASN A 80 -21.14 1.10 4.84
CA ASN A 80 -22.04 1.81 3.91
C ASN A 80 -21.81 3.33 3.74
N ARG A 81 -20.82 3.93 4.42
CA ARG A 81 -20.45 5.36 4.27
C ARG A 81 -18.94 5.54 4.16
N HIS A 82 -18.32 4.69 3.37
CA HIS A 82 -16.90 4.73 3.07
C HIS A 82 -16.64 5.20 1.63
N VAL A 83 -15.69 6.11 1.45
CA VAL A 83 -15.37 6.69 0.15
C VAL A 83 -13.86 6.67 -0.10
N ASN A 84 -13.47 6.18 -1.28
CA ASN A 84 -12.08 6.24 -1.75
C ASN A 84 -11.92 7.40 -2.74
N LEU A 85 -11.02 8.33 -2.45
CA LEU A 85 -10.72 9.48 -3.30
C LEU A 85 -9.31 9.41 -3.87
N LEU A 86 -9.12 9.91 -5.10
CA LEU A 86 -7.84 10.15 -5.72
C LEU A 86 -7.56 11.64 -5.72
N LEU A 87 -6.42 12.04 -5.17
CA LEU A 87 -5.89 13.40 -5.24
C LEU A 87 -5.06 13.55 -6.51
N ILE A 88 -5.55 14.37 -7.44
CA ILE A 88 -4.86 14.73 -8.67
C ILE A 88 -4.33 16.15 -8.53
N GLN A 89 -3.09 16.37 -8.94
CA GLN A 89 -2.40 17.65 -8.93
C GLN A 89 -2.13 18.14 -10.35
N ASP A 90 -1.99 19.45 -10.53
CA ASP A 90 -1.59 20.05 -11.81
C ASP A 90 -0.09 19.87 -12.10
N LYS A 91 0.72 19.72 -11.05
CA LYS A 91 2.18 19.54 -11.12
C LYS A 91 2.61 18.33 -10.30
N TYR A 92 3.47 17.49 -10.89
CA TYR A 92 4.10 16.35 -10.24
C TYR A 92 5.61 16.42 -10.45
N PHE A 93 6.38 16.01 -9.45
CA PHE A 93 7.84 15.92 -9.55
C PHE A 93 8.30 14.46 -9.37
N PRO A 94 9.45 14.04 -9.89
CA PRO A 94 9.96 12.70 -9.65
C PRO A 94 10.28 12.45 -8.16
N ARG A 95 10.07 11.21 -7.68
CA ARG A 95 10.22 10.80 -6.28
C ARG A 95 11.62 11.00 -5.64
N ASN A 96 12.68 11.21 -6.43
CA ASN A 96 14.07 11.23 -5.95
C ASN A 96 14.78 12.58 -6.14
N GLU A 97 14.06 13.62 -6.52
CA GLU A 97 14.61 14.96 -6.43
C GLU A 97 14.34 15.45 -5.01
N GLU A 98 15.36 15.30 -4.14
CA GLU A 98 15.45 16.04 -2.89
C GLU A 98 15.39 17.53 -3.22
N ASN A 99 14.18 18.08 -3.35
CA ASN A 99 13.80 19.48 -3.22
C ASN A 99 12.34 19.61 -3.66
N ARG A 100 11.41 19.50 -2.71
CA ARG A 100 9.98 19.70 -3.02
C ARG A 100 9.29 20.84 -2.29
N PHE A 101 10.01 21.71 -1.56
CA PHE A 101 9.40 22.90 -0.96
C PHE A 101 10.36 24.10 -0.78
N LYS A 102 11.52 24.15 -1.45
CA LYS A 102 12.39 25.33 -1.42
C LYS A 102 13.00 25.56 -2.79
N ASN A 103 12.28 26.28 -3.64
CA ASN A 103 12.93 27.10 -4.66
C ASN A 103 13.00 28.51 -4.08
N GLU A 104 14.13 29.17 -4.28
CA GLU A 104 14.45 30.50 -3.75
C GLU A 104 13.61 31.63 -4.40
N ASP A 105 12.76 31.27 -5.37
CA ASP A 105 11.85 32.18 -6.07
C ASP A 105 10.39 31.69 -5.98
N GLY A 106 9.70 32.11 -4.91
CA GLY A 106 8.24 32.03 -4.77
C GLY A 106 7.67 30.63 -4.48
N ASP A 107 6.75 30.57 -3.52
CA ASP A 107 5.97 29.36 -3.24
C ASP A 107 5.20 28.92 -4.50
N ILE A 108 5.59 27.79 -5.11
CA ILE A 108 4.85 27.21 -6.23
C ILE A 108 3.50 26.73 -5.70
N GLU A 109 2.44 27.49 -5.97
CA GLU A 109 1.08 27.06 -5.66
C GLU A 109 0.70 25.85 -6.53
N ILE A 110 0.49 24.70 -5.89
CA ILE A 110 0.05 23.46 -6.54
C ILE A 110 -1.47 23.41 -6.46
N LYS A 111 -2.14 23.35 -7.60
CA LYS A 111 -3.60 23.16 -7.66
C LYS A 111 -3.91 21.68 -7.63
N TYR A 112 -4.89 21.30 -6.82
CA TYR A 112 -5.27 19.90 -6.66
C TYR A 112 -6.78 19.70 -6.62
N HIS A 113 -7.22 18.54 -7.08
CA HIS A 113 -8.62 18.13 -7.14
C HIS A 113 -8.80 16.70 -6.61
N TYR A 114 -9.90 16.47 -5.91
CA TYR A 114 -10.28 15.14 -5.44
C TYR A 114 -11.28 14.49 -6.40
N VAL A 115 -10.95 13.29 -6.85
CA VAL A 115 -11.76 12.50 -7.79
C VAL A 115 -12.23 11.21 -7.10
N LEU A 116 -13.42 10.74 -7.45
CA LEU A 116 -13.96 9.50 -6.91
C LEU A 116 -13.26 8.28 -7.52
N ILE A 117 -12.74 7.40 -6.68
CA ILE A 117 -12.26 6.07 -7.11
C ILE A 117 -13.45 5.10 -7.08
N LYS A 118 -14.02 4.80 -8.24
CA LYS A 118 -15.10 3.81 -8.37
C LYS A 118 -14.59 2.36 -8.22
N ASN A 119 -13.36 2.10 -8.64
CA ASN A 119 -12.77 0.75 -8.59
C ASN A 119 -11.25 0.86 -8.42
N LEU A 120 -10.76 0.57 -7.21
CA LEU A 120 -9.34 0.63 -6.91
C LEU A 120 -8.55 -0.43 -7.68
N SER A 121 -9.09 -1.65 -7.83
CA SER A 121 -8.43 -2.73 -8.58
C SER A 121 -8.12 -2.35 -10.02
N ARG A 122 -9.04 -1.63 -10.69
CA ARG A 122 -8.84 -1.14 -12.06
C ARG A 122 -7.86 0.02 -12.12
N LEU A 123 -7.84 0.88 -11.12
CA LEU A 123 -6.90 2.01 -11.06
C LEU A 123 -5.45 1.52 -10.94
N VAL A 124 -5.23 0.50 -10.10
CA VAL A 124 -3.89 -0.02 -9.78
C VAL A 124 -3.48 -1.18 -10.71
N SER A 125 -4.36 -1.67 -11.59
CA SER A 125 -4.08 -2.86 -12.41
C SER A 125 -2.84 -2.74 -13.30
N ASN A 126 -2.57 -1.53 -13.81
CA ASN A 126 -1.41 -1.28 -14.65
C ASN A 126 -0.08 -1.44 -13.89
N GLN A 127 -0.08 -1.14 -12.58
CA GLN A 127 1.09 -1.34 -11.71
C GLN A 127 1.39 -2.83 -11.46
N LEU A 128 0.42 -3.71 -11.68
CA LEU A 128 0.51 -5.12 -11.26
C LEU A 128 0.79 -6.09 -12.42
N HIS A 129 0.83 -5.63 -13.68
CA HIS A 129 1.09 -6.44 -14.88
C HIS A 129 0.25 -7.74 -14.97
N LYS A 130 -1.02 -7.72 -14.51
CA LYS A 130 -1.94 -8.88 -14.59
C LYS A 130 -3.26 -8.49 -15.24
N ARG A 131 -3.79 -9.37 -16.10
CA ARG A 131 -5.06 -9.19 -16.85
C ARG A 131 -6.28 -9.87 -16.21
N ARG A 132 -6.23 -10.18 -14.91
CA ARG A 132 -7.30 -10.94 -14.20
C ARG A 132 -7.95 -10.05 -13.13
N LYS A 133 -9.16 -10.38 -12.68
CA LYS A 133 -9.77 -9.73 -11.52
C LYS A 133 -8.88 -9.94 -10.30
N LEU A 134 -8.45 -8.84 -9.68
CA LEU A 134 -7.65 -8.83 -8.46
C LEU A 134 -8.42 -8.16 -7.33
N TYR A 135 -8.21 -8.65 -6.12
CA TYR A 135 -8.73 -8.07 -4.88
C TYR A 135 -7.59 -7.31 -4.20
N ILE A 136 -7.74 -6.01 -3.99
CA ILE A 136 -6.66 -5.16 -3.47
C ILE A 136 -6.96 -4.74 -2.03
N CYS A 137 -5.96 -4.84 -1.16
CA CYS A 137 -6.01 -4.25 0.16
C CYS A 137 -5.77 -2.74 0.06
N GLU A 138 -6.72 -1.94 0.53
CA GLU A 138 -6.64 -0.47 0.46
C GLU A 138 -5.50 0.11 1.32
N GLN A 139 -5.06 -0.62 2.36
CA GLN A 139 -4.04 -0.13 3.29
C GLN A 139 -2.61 -0.32 2.76
N CYS A 140 -2.31 -1.50 2.23
CA CYS A 140 -0.95 -1.85 1.79
C CYS A 140 -0.82 -1.98 0.27
N LEU A 141 -1.92 -1.85 -0.48
CA LEU A 141 -2.01 -2.05 -1.93
C LEU A 141 -1.55 -3.42 -2.44
N ASN A 142 -1.41 -4.43 -1.55
CA ASN A 142 -1.19 -5.81 -1.96
C ASN A 142 -2.43 -6.37 -2.65
N TYR A 143 -2.20 -7.28 -3.59
CA TYR A 143 -3.25 -7.93 -4.36
C TYR A 143 -3.40 -9.40 -3.99
N PHE A 144 -4.64 -9.88 -4.12
CA PHE A 144 -5.04 -11.24 -3.83
C PHE A 144 -5.89 -11.78 -4.99
N MET A 145 -5.82 -13.09 -5.18
CA MET A 145 -6.53 -13.80 -6.26
C MET A 145 -7.97 -14.17 -5.88
N SER A 146 -8.31 -14.15 -4.60
CA SER A 146 -9.63 -14.43 -4.08
C SER A 146 -10.00 -13.43 -2.99
N GLU A 147 -11.30 -13.20 -2.83
CA GLU A 147 -11.85 -12.32 -1.81
C GLU A 147 -11.58 -12.84 -0.40
N GLN A 148 -11.73 -14.15 -0.20
CA GLN A 148 -11.43 -14.80 1.09
C GLN A 148 -9.99 -14.50 1.57
N LYS A 149 -8.99 -14.58 0.68
CA LYS A 149 -7.60 -14.28 1.03
C LYS A 149 -7.40 -12.80 1.38
N LEU A 150 -8.14 -11.91 0.74
CA LEU A 150 -8.14 -10.50 1.10
C LEU A 150 -8.73 -10.30 2.50
N THR A 151 -9.83 -10.97 2.83
CA THR A 151 -10.45 -10.89 4.16
C THR A 151 -9.50 -11.37 5.26
N GLU A 152 -8.90 -12.56 5.09
CA GLU A 152 -7.87 -13.09 6.00
C GLU A 152 -6.69 -12.13 6.16
N HIS A 153 -6.27 -11.48 5.07
CA HIS A 153 -5.21 -10.49 5.12
C HIS A 153 -5.63 -9.22 5.87
N ILE A 154 -6.85 -8.70 5.68
CA ILE A 154 -7.33 -7.47 6.32
C ILE A 154 -7.37 -7.62 7.85
N GLU A 155 -7.72 -8.80 8.37
CA GLU A 155 -7.72 -9.06 9.81
C GLU A 155 -6.36 -8.86 10.48
N LEU A 156 -5.28 -9.13 9.73
CA LEU A 156 -3.91 -8.91 10.19
C LEU A 156 -3.41 -7.51 9.82
N CYS A 157 -3.67 -7.06 8.60
CA CYS A 157 -3.21 -5.78 8.08
C CYS A 157 -3.78 -4.60 8.87
N SER A 158 -5.04 -4.67 9.26
CA SER A 158 -5.72 -3.59 10.01
C SER A 158 -5.17 -3.38 11.42
N LYS A 159 -4.51 -4.38 12.01
CA LYS A 159 -3.87 -4.28 13.33
C LYS A 159 -2.56 -3.50 13.32
N HIS A 160 -2.00 -3.26 12.14
CA HIS A 160 -0.72 -2.59 11.98
C HIS A 160 -0.92 -1.22 11.34
N ALA A 161 -0.08 -0.26 11.74
CA ALA A 161 -0.04 1.03 11.07
C ALA A 161 0.39 0.85 9.60
N PRO A 162 -0.14 1.67 8.66
CA PRO A 162 0.27 1.62 7.26
C PRO A 162 1.79 1.76 7.16
N CYS A 163 2.45 0.75 6.60
CA CYS A 163 3.91 0.76 6.44
C CYS A 163 4.25 1.16 5.01
N HIS A 164 4.86 2.32 4.85
CA HIS A 164 5.44 2.74 3.57
C HIS A 164 6.88 2.23 3.48
N ILE A 165 7.11 1.17 2.71
CA ILE A 165 8.44 0.61 2.48
C ILE A 165 9.27 1.61 1.66
N ARG A 166 10.26 2.24 2.31
CA ARG A 166 11.28 3.04 1.63
C ARG A 166 12.49 2.16 1.38
N PHE A 167 12.76 1.88 0.11
CA PHE A 167 14.02 1.26 -0.27
C PHE A 167 15.15 2.28 -0.16
N PRO A 168 16.36 1.85 0.25
CA PRO A 168 17.54 2.68 0.18
C PRO A 168 17.80 3.11 -1.26
N GLU A 169 18.30 4.33 -1.45
CA GLU A 169 18.67 4.81 -2.80
C GLU A 169 19.90 4.08 -3.35
N LYS A 170 20.75 3.57 -2.46
CA LYS A 170 21.95 2.83 -2.81
C LYS A 170 21.57 1.41 -3.20
N SER A 171 22.02 0.99 -4.39
CA SER A 171 21.89 -0.40 -4.87
C SER A 171 22.60 -1.42 -3.97
N HIS A 172 23.64 -0.97 -3.26
CA HIS A 172 24.39 -1.78 -2.31
C HIS A 172 24.32 -1.13 -0.92
N ILE A 173 23.79 -1.89 0.03
CA ILE A 173 23.85 -1.56 1.44
C ILE A 173 24.83 -2.50 2.13
N SER A 174 25.77 -1.94 2.87
CA SER A 174 26.66 -2.69 3.75
C SER A 174 26.36 -2.33 5.19
N PHE A 175 26.50 -3.30 6.09
CA PHE A 175 26.36 -3.05 7.51
C PHE A 175 27.60 -2.28 7.98
N THR A 176 27.46 -1.00 8.35
CA THR A 176 28.61 -0.18 8.80
C THR A 176 28.80 -0.26 10.32
N ASN A 177 27.72 -0.47 11.04
CA ASN A 177 27.62 -0.27 12.49
C ASN A 177 27.81 -1.57 13.28
N PHE A 178 28.90 -2.31 13.01
CA PHE A 178 29.25 -3.61 13.61
C PHE A 178 29.18 -3.63 15.15
N ARG A 179 29.42 -2.49 15.81
CA ARG A 179 29.34 -2.34 17.27
C ARG A 179 27.93 -2.54 17.84
N TYR A 180 26.88 -2.27 17.07
CA TYR A 180 25.49 -2.42 17.51
C TYR A 180 24.91 -3.81 17.18
N LYS A 181 25.74 -4.76 16.70
CA LYS A 181 25.29 -6.14 16.54
C LYS A 181 24.93 -6.69 17.92
N GLN A 182 23.72 -7.20 18.04
CA GLN A 182 23.37 -8.04 19.18
C GLN A 182 24.29 -9.27 19.16
N LYS A 183 24.97 -9.54 20.28
CA LYS A 183 25.73 -10.78 20.43
C LYS A 183 24.73 -11.92 20.37
N CYS A 184 24.92 -12.84 19.42
CA CYS A 184 24.13 -14.05 19.35
C CYS A 184 24.64 -15.02 20.43
N PRO A 185 23.89 -15.25 21.52
CA PRO A 185 24.38 -16.05 22.65
C PRO A 185 24.55 -17.53 22.30
N PHE A 186 23.78 -18.01 21.32
CA PHE A 186 23.81 -19.37 20.82
C PHE A 186 23.88 -19.34 19.31
N VAL A 187 24.87 -20.00 18.73
CA VAL A 187 24.97 -20.22 17.28
C VAL A 187 25.04 -21.71 17.04
N ILE A 188 24.11 -22.24 16.24
CA ILE A 188 24.12 -23.65 15.82
C ILE A 188 24.60 -23.67 14.38
N TYR A 189 25.72 -24.34 14.14
CA TYR A 189 26.16 -24.70 12.80
C TYR A 189 25.70 -26.12 12.55
N GLY A 190 24.84 -26.33 11.57
CA GLY A 190 24.36 -27.65 11.19
C GLY A 190 24.79 -27.98 9.77
N ASP A 191 25.17 -29.22 9.55
CA ASP A 191 25.42 -29.79 8.23
C ASP A 191 24.64 -31.11 8.11
N ILE A 192 24.05 -31.37 6.94
CA ILE A 192 23.22 -32.56 6.69
C ILE A 192 23.70 -33.20 5.41
N GLU A 193 24.09 -34.47 5.51
CA GLU A 193 24.40 -35.27 4.34
C GLU A 193 23.15 -35.96 3.83
N SER A 194 22.97 -35.95 2.51
CA SER A 194 21.84 -36.61 1.87
C SER A 194 22.29 -37.51 0.74
N ILE A 195 21.68 -38.70 0.64
CA ILE A 195 21.81 -39.54 -0.54
C ILE A 195 20.74 -39.17 -1.56
N LEU A 196 21.14 -39.17 -2.83
CA LEU A 196 20.29 -38.82 -3.95
C LEU A 196 19.65 -40.10 -4.51
N LYS A 197 18.36 -40.29 -4.29
CA LYS A 197 17.61 -41.37 -4.93
C LYS A 197 16.98 -40.88 -6.24
N PRO A 198 17.22 -41.54 -7.38
CA PRO A 198 16.57 -41.18 -8.63
C PRO A 198 15.05 -41.41 -8.53
N ILE A 199 14.26 -40.43 -8.96
CA ILE A 199 12.81 -40.57 -9.02
C ILE A 199 12.42 -40.96 -10.45
N ASN A 200 11.66 -42.04 -10.59
CA ASN A 200 11.07 -42.40 -11.89
C ASN A 200 10.00 -41.37 -12.26
N LYS A 201 10.13 -40.80 -13.47
CA LYS A 201 9.31 -39.69 -13.99
C LYS A 201 7.81 -39.93 -13.77
N LEU A 202 7.18 -39.08 -12.95
CA LEU A 202 5.74 -38.82 -13.06
C LEU A 202 5.53 -37.72 -14.10
N ASN A 203 4.58 -37.93 -15.00
CA ASN A 203 4.15 -36.99 -16.04
C ASN A 203 3.53 -35.72 -15.41
N CYS A 204 4.38 -34.80 -14.95
CA CYS A 204 3.97 -33.47 -14.48
C CYS A 204 4.84 -32.40 -15.14
N ARG A 205 4.31 -31.18 -15.29
CA ARG A 205 4.99 -30.00 -15.88
C ARG A 205 6.33 -29.65 -15.23
N ILE A 206 6.57 -30.10 -14.00
CA ILE A 206 7.82 -29.94 -13.26
C ILE A 206 8.39 -31.35 -13.05
N THR A 207 9.55 -31.63 -13.64
CA THR A 207 10.24 -32.92 -13.50
C THR A 207 11.10 -32.90 -12.25
N LYS A 208 10.68 -33.60 -11.19
CA LYS A 208 11.56 -33.92 -10.05
C LYS A 208 12.51 -35.03 -10.49
N TYR A 209 13.82 -34.82 -10.38
CA TYR A 209 14.83 -35.74 -10.88
C TYR A 209 15.45 -36.62 -9.78
N GLN A 210 15.61 -36.08 -8.57
CA GLN A 210 16.16 -36.78 -7.40
C GLN A 210 15.39 -36.44 -6.13
N GLU A 211 15.28 -37.42 -5.24
CA GLU A 211 14.82 -37.28 -3.86
C GLU A 211 16.06 -37.28 -2.94
N HIS A 212 16.20 -36.26 -2.11
CA HIS A 212 17.27 -36.18 -1.13
C HIS A 212 16.80 -36.88 0.15
N LEU A 213 17.40 -38.02 0.48
CA LEU A 213 17.16 -38.69 1.75
C LEU A 213 18.27 -38.35 2.75
N PRO A 214 17.95 -37.77 3.91
CA PRO A 214 18.96 -37.46 4.92
C PRO A 214 19.57 -38.75 5.46
N ILE A 215 20.90 -38.82 5.52
CA ILE A 215 21.64 -39.96 6.07
C ILE A 215 22.29 -39.60 7.40
N SER A 216 22.90 -38.44 7.48
CA SER A 216 23.55 -37.97 8.69
C SER A 216 23.34 -36.48 8.86
N ALA A 217 23.38 -36.05 10.12
CA ALA A 217 23.39 -34.66 10.48
C ALA A 217 24.48 -34.44 11.52
N GLY A 218 25.35 -33.47 11.26
CA GLY A 218 26.31 -32.95 12.23
C GLY A 218 25.83 -31.59 12.71
N PHE A 219 25.97 -31.29 14.00
CA PHE A 219 25.77 -29.93 14.48
C PHE A 219 26.79 -29.56 15.56
N ILE A 220 27.18 -28.28 15.54
CA ILE A 220 28.05 -27.67 16.52
C ILE A 220 27.30 -26.50 17.15
N LEU A 221 27.08 -26.59 18.46
CA LEU A 221 26.56 -25.49 19.26
C LEU A 221 27.72 -24.65 19.78
N LYS A 222 27.81 -23.41 19.34
CA LYS A 222 28.72 -22.41 19.89
C LYS A 222 27.97 -21.48 20.83
N VAL A 223 28.33 -21.54 22.11
CA VAL A 223 27.76 -20.68 23.15
C VAL A 223 28.74 -19.56 23.46
N SER A 224 28.29 -18.31 23.40
CA SER A 224 29.07 -17.16 23.86
C SER A 224 28.63 -16.75 25.26
N THR A 225 29.36 -17.19 26.27
CA THR A 225 29.15 -16.72 27.64
C THR A 225 29.77 -15.33 27.78
N SER A 226 28.95 -14.31 27.98
CA SER A 226 29.47 -13.01 28.41
C SER A 226 29.94 -13.19 29.86
N LYS A 227 31.25 -13.28 30.10
CA LYS A 227 31.78 -13.04 31.46
C LYS A 227 31.36 -11.61 31.82
N LYS A 228 30.63 -11.50 32.94
CA LYS A 228 30.25 -10.20 33.53
C LYS A 228 31.49 -9.39 33.85
#